data_AF-A0A3L8S0T7-F1
#
_entry.id   AF-A0A3L8S0T7-F1
#
_cell.length_a   1.000
_cell.length_b   1.000
_cell.length_c   1.000
_cell.angle_alpha   90.00
_cell.angle_beta   90.00
_cell.angle_gamma   90.00
#
_symmetry.space_group_name_H-M   'P 1'
#
loop_
_entity.id
_entity.type
_entity.pdbx_description
1 polymer ?
#
loop_
_entity_poly.entity_id
_entity_poly.type
_entity_poly.pdbx_seq_one_letter_code
_entity_poly.pdbx_strand_id
1 'polypeptide(L)'
;MNTSFNPLRIVNTYGAFGSITKERTEVILQGTSSMDPNDPTAVWEEFEFKCKPGDLRRRPCFISPYHYRLDWLMWFAAFQTYEQNEWIIHLAGKLLAQEEETLSLLATNPFAGRDPPRWIRGEHFKYKFSQPGGKHAGDGKWWIRKRIGPYFPPVNLQGLRKFFEDRNWPYPVQD
;
A
#
# COMPACT_ATOMS: atom_id res chain seq x y z
N MET A 1 13.69 1.11 22.92
CA MET A 1 12.32 0.63 23.17
C MET A 1 12.12 0.01 24.55
N ASN A 2 13.18 -0.22 25.33
CA ASN A 2 13.06 -0.56 26.75
C ASN A 2 13.74 0.53 27.57
N THR A 3 12.95 1.43 28.14
CA THR A 3 13.44 2.41 29.11
C THR A 3 12.99 1.98 30.49
N SER A 4 13.96 1.86 31.40
CA SER A 4 13.71 1.73 32.83
C SER A 4 13.82 3.11 33.46
N PHE A 5 12.80 3.53 34.20
CA PHE A 5 12.78 4.84 34.87
C PHE A 5 13.38 4.81 36.28
N ASN A 6 13.84 3.65 36.76
CA ASN A 6 14.40 3.50 38.09
C ASN A 6 15.56 2.47 38.08
N PRO A 7 16.62 2.66 38.89
CA PRO A 7 17.72 1.69 39.03
C PRO A 7 17.25 0.25 39.32
N LEU A 8 16.13 0.07 40.02
CA LEU A 8 15.58 -1.25 40.33
C LEU A 8 14.81 -1.91 39.17
N ARG A 9 14.60 -1.23 38.04
CA ARG A 9 13.86 -1.73 36.87
C ARG A 9 12.45 -2.26 37.17
N ILE A 10 11.82 -1.74 38.23
CA ILE A 10 10.47 -2.14 38.65
C ILE A 10 9.39 -1.52 37.72
N VAL A 11 9.69 -0.38 37.10
CA VAL A 11 8.80 0.29 36.13
C VAL A 11 9.48 0.28 34.76
N ASN A 12 8.93 -0.51 33.85
CA ASN A 12 9.41 -0.61 32.47
C ASN A 12 8.33 -0.14 31.49
N THR A 13 8.79 0.35 30.34
CA THR A 13 7.93 0.51 29.17
C THR A 13 7.78 -0.85 28.48
N TYR A 14 6.55 -1.36 28.43
CA TYR A 14 6.20 -2.50 27.59
C TYR A 14 5.32 -1.99 26.45
N GLY A 15 5.86 -1.96 25.24
CA GLY A 15 5.13 -1.57 24.05
C GLY A 15 5.90 -1.95 22.82
N ALA A 16 5.21 -2.51 21.83
CA ALA A 16 5.81 -2.84 20.52
C ALA A 16 6.30 -1.59 19.77
N PHE A 17 5.91 -0.38 20.20
CA PHE A 17 6.33 0.89 19.63
C PHE A 17 6.58 1.91 20.74
N GLY A 18 7.81 2.46 20.83
CA GLY A 18 8.16 3.49 21.80
C GLY A 18 7.70 4.91 21.41
N SER A 19 7.16 5.08 20.20
CA SER A 19 6.56 6.30 19.68
C SER A 19 5.51 5.93 18.62
N ILE A 20 4.49 6.78 18.47
CA ILE A 20 3.46 6.62 17.44
C ILE A 20 3.58 7.75 16.42
N THR A 21 3.35 7.46 15.15
CA THR A 21 3.41 8.45 14.08
C THR A 21 2.29 9.46 14.21
N LYS A 22 2.62 10.76 14.08
CA LYS A 22 1.65 11.86 14.08
C LYS A 22 1.00 12.09 12.71
N GLU A 23 1.62 11.57 11.66
CA GLU A 23 1.17 11.71 10.27
C GLU A 23 0.88 10.33 9.68
N ARG A 24 -0.17 10.23 8.87
CA ARG A 24 -0.53 9.00 8.15
C ARG A 24 -0.07 9.12 6.71
N THR A 25 0.98 8.40 6.35
CA THR A 25 1.38 8.21 4.96
C THR A 25 0.94 6.83 4.47
N GLU A 26 0.68 6.72 3.18
CA GLU A 26 0.19 5.51 2.53
C GLU A 26 0.85 5.32 1.17
N VAL A 27 1.25 4.09 0.88
CA VAL A 27 1.58 3.67 -0.48
C VAL A 27 0.29 3.17 -1.14
N ILE A 28 -0.04 3.75 -2.28
CA ILE A 28 -1.17 3.37 -3.12
C ILE A 28 -0.61 2.68 -4.36
N LEU A 29 -0.98 1.42 -4.54
CA LEU A 29 -0.62 0.65 -5.74
C LEU A 29 -1.59 0.99 -6.85
N GLN A 30 -1.07 1.37 -8.00
CA GLN A 30 -1.86 1.71 -9.17
C GLN A 30 -1.43 0.85 -10.35
N GLY A 31 -2.39 0.37 -11.14
CA GLY A 31 -2.15 -0.31 -12.40
C GLY A 31 -2.65 0.51 -13.59
N THR A 32 -2.09 0.28 -14.77
CA THR A 32 -2.61 0.83 -16.03
C THR A 32 -2.51 -0.18 -17.16
N SER A 33 -3.48 -0.14 -18.08
CA SER A 33 -3.45 -0.87 -19.36
C SER A 33 -2.74 -0.09 -20.47
N SER A 34 -2.26 1.13 -20.20
CA SER A 34 -1.53 1.95 -21.19
C SER A 34 -0.29 1.23 -21.72
N MET A 35 0.00 1.45 -23.00
CA MET A 35 1.24 0.94 -23.63
C MET A 35 2.48 1.65 -23.07
N ASP A 36 2.43 2.98 -22.95
CA ASP A 36 3.48 3.80 -22.35
C ASP A 36 3.04 4.28 -20.95
N PRO A 37 3.79 3.96 -19.89
CA PRO A 37 3.45 4.41 -18.53
C PRO A 37 3.68 5.91 -18.32
N ASN A 38 4.42 6.58 -19.21
CA ASN A 38 4.69 8.01 -19.17
C ASN A 38 3.72 8.83 -20.03
N ASP A 39 2.79 8.19 -20.75
CA ASP A 39 1.74 8.89 -21.50
C ASP A 39 0.90 9.75 -20.52
N PRO A 40 0.79 11.08 -20.74
CA PRO A 40 -0.03 11.95 -19.91
C PRO A 40 -1.52 11.56 -19.85
N THR A 41 -2.00 10.81 -20.84
CA THR A 41 -3.37 10.31 -20.92
C THR A 41 -3.57 8.94 -20.29
N ALA A 42 -2.49 8.30 -19.80
CA ALA A 42 -2.57 7.01 -19.15
C ALA A 42 -3.47 7.07 -17.90
N VAL A 43 -4.50 6.23 -17.89
CA VAL A 43 -5.39 6.06 -16.75
C VAL A 43 -4.76 5.07 -15.77
N TRP A 44 -4.53 5.54 -14.54
CA TRP A 44 -3.99 4.74 -13.45
C TRP A 44 -5.11 4.42 -12.45
N GLU A 45 -5.43 3.14 -12.31
CA GLU A 45 -6.50 2.64 -11.45
C GLU A 45 -5.92 2.05 -10.16
N GLU A 46 -6.55 2.32 -9.02
CA GLU A 46 -6.00 1.99 -7.70
C GLU A 46 -6.47 0.60 -7.23
N PHE A 47 -5.53 -0.19 -6.71
CA PHE A 47 -5.87 -1.38 -5.95
C PHE A 47 -6.28 -0.99 -4.52
N GLU A 48 -7.44 -1.45 -4.06
CA GLU A 48 -7.93 -1.16 -2.72
C GLU A 48 -7.66 -2.34 -1.77
N PHE A 49 -7.27 -2.03 -0.55
CA PHE A 49 -6.94 -3.00 0.50
C PHE A 49 -8.11 -3.18 1.47
N LYS A 50 -8.07 -4.14 2.39
CA LYS A 50 -9.27 -4.51 3.20
C LYS A 50 -9.60 -3.56 4.34
N CYS A 51 -8.66 -2.75 4.79
CA CYS A 51 -8.91 -1.82 5.88
C CYS A 51 -8.00 -0.58 5.92
N LYS A 52 -6.78 -0.63 5.37
CA LYS A 52 -5.93 0.57 5.34
C LYS A 52 -6.60 1.70 4.52
N PRO A 53 -6.29 2.97 4.80
CA PRO A 53 -6.75 4.09 4.00
C PRO A 53 -6.42 3.93 2.50
N GLY A 54 -7.38 4.32 1.66
CA GLY A 54 -7.36 4.24 0.21
C GLY A 54 -8.38 5.24 -0.34
N ASP A 55 -9.53 4.75 -0.81
CA ASP A 55 -10.66 5.61 -1.20
C ASP A 55 -11.02 6.65 -0.12
N LEU A 56 -11.12 7.91 -0.53
CA LEU A 56 -11.44 9.05 0.32
C LEU A 56 -12.84 8.97 0.95
N ARG A 57 -13.76 8.27 0.32
CA ARG A 57 -15.13 8.08 0.84
C ARG A 57 -15.28 6.86 1.74
N ARG A 58 -14.24 6.05 1.87
CA ARG A 58 -14.28 4.87 2.71
C ARG A 58 -14.15 5.23 4.19
N ARG A 59 -15.13 4.80 4.99
CA ARG A 59 -15.04 4.89 6.45
C ARG A 59 -13.87 4.05 6.99
N PRO A 60 -13.22 4.48 8.08
CA PRO A 60 -12.29 3.63 8.82
C PRO A 60 -12.95 2.30 9.17
N CYS A 61 -12.22 1.20 8.97
CA CYS A 61 -12.76 -0.12 9.29
C CYS A 61 -12.46 -0.51 10.74
N PHE A 62 -13.35 -1.31 11.32
CA PHE A 62 -13.16 -1.93 12.62
C PHE A 62 -12.55 -3.32 12.39
N ILE A 63 -11.28 -3.51 12.73
CA ILE A 63 -10.54 -4.74 12.39
C ILE A 63 -10.68 -5.86 13.41
N SER A 64 -10.89 -5.53 14.68
CA SER A 64 -10.88 -6.52 15.77
C SER A 64 -11.95 -7.59 15.57
N PRO A 65 -11.65 -8.88 15.83
CA PRO A 65 -10.39 -9.44 16.37
C PRO A 65 -9.33 -9.79 15.32
N TYR A 66 -9.64 -9.68 14.02
CA TYR A 66 -8.75 -10.07 12.94
C TYR A 66 -7.74 -8.95 12.59
N HIS A 67 -6.58 -9.31 12.05
CA HIS A 67 -5.59 -8.35 11.56
C HIS A 67 -5.20 -8.69 10.12
N TYR A 68 -5.59 -7.82 9.18
CA TYR A 68 -5.19 -7.96 7.79
C TYR A 68 -3.68 -7.76 7.65
N ARG A 69 -2.94 -8.87 7.55
CA ARG A 69 -1.47 -8.87 7.57
C ARG A 69 -0.87 -8.01 6.46
N LEU A 70 -1.44 -8.07 5.25
CA LEU A 70 -0.97 -7.29 4.11
C LEU A 70 -1.19 -5.78 4.33
N ASP A 71 -2.38 -5.36 4.73
CA ASP A 71 -2.68 -3.96 5.10
C ASP A 71 -1.73 -3.43 6.18
N TRP A 72 -1.42 -4.25 7.18
CA TRP A 72 -0.50 -3.90 8.24
C TRP A 72 0.95 -3.75 7.75
N LEU A 73 1.40 -4.62 6.85
CA LEU A 73 2.72 -4.51 6.22
C LEU A 73 2.82 -3.26 5.33
N MET A 74 1.76 -2.92 4.60
CA MET A 74 1.71 -1.69 3.78
C MET A 74 1.88 -0.42 4.64
N TRP A 75 1.34 -0.42 5.87
CA TRP A 75 1.54 0.68 6.80
C TRP A 75 3.02 0.87 7.17
N PHE A 76 3.75 -0.22 7.41
CA PHE A 76 5.19 -0.13 7.67
C PHE A 76 5.98 0.33 6.45
N ALA A 77 5.68 -0.22 5.28
CA ALA A 77 6.36 0.16 4.06
C ALA A 77 6.22 1.65 3.76
N ALA A 78 5.08 2.26 4.07
CA ALA A 78 4.88 3.70 3.89
C ALA A 78 5.80 4.61 4.73
N PHE A 79 6.57 4.05 5.68
CA PHE A 79 7.59 4.75 6.48
C PHE A 79 9.03 4.57 5.97
N GLN A 80 9.24 3.64 5.06
CA GLN A 80 10.54 3.21 4.58
C GLN A 80 10.58 3.27 3.06
N THR A 81 11.70 2.96 2.43
CA THR A 81 11.78 2.91 0.98
C THR A 81 11.41 1.52 0.46
N TYR A 82 11.12 1.40 -0.85
CA TYR A 82 10.80 0.11 -1.46
C TYR A 82 12.04 -0.81 -1.53
N GLU A 83 13.25 -0.27 -1.52
CA GLU A 83 14.50 -1.04 -1.40
C GLU A 83 14.64 -1.70 -0.02
N GLN A 84 14.09 -1.07 1.03
CA GLN A 84 14.01 -1.69 2.37
C GLN A 84 12.81 -2.65 2.50
N ASN A 85 11.85 -2.58 1.57
CA ASN A 85 10.61 -3.34 1.56
C ASN A 85 10.41 -4.02 0.20
N GLU A 86 11.41 -4.78 -0.24
CA GLU A 86 11.47 -5.38 -1.58
C GLU A 86 10.27 -6.29 -1.90
N TRP A 87 9.61 -6.81 -0.85
CA TRP A 87 8.37 -7.57 -0.96
C TRP A 87 7.23 -6.78 -1.65
N ILE A 88 7.27 -5.44 -1.67
CA ILE A 88 6.32 -4.62 -2.44
C ILE A 88 6.51 -4.79 -3.94
N ILE A 89 7.76 -4.92 -4.40
CA ILE A 89 8.03 -5.17 -5.82
C ILE A 89 7.63 -6.61 -6.17
N HIS A 90 7.82 -7.56 -5.26
CA HIS A 90 7.27 -8.92 -5.40
C HIS A 90 5.75 -8.92 -5.52
N LEU A 91 5.05 -8.16 -4.65
CA LEU A 91 3.61 -7.95 -4.71
C LEU A 91 3.20 -7.32 -6.05
N ALA A 92 3.90 -6.29 -6.53
CA ALA A 92 3.64 -5.67 -7.83
C ALA A 92 3.75 -6.69 -8.97
N GLY A 93 4.77 -7.56 -8.96
CA GLY A 93 4.89 -8.65 -9.93
C GLY A 93 3.69 -9.62 -9.90
N LYS A 94 3.24 -10.01 -8.71
CA LYS A 94 2.06 -10.88 -8.55
C LYS A 94 0.76 -10.22 -9.01
N LEU A 95 0.60 -8.91 -8.80
CA LEU A 95 -0.54 -8.13 -9.29
C LEU A 95 -0.51 -7.95 -10.83
N LEU A 96 0.68 -7.77 -11.41
CA LEU A 96 0.89 -7.76 -12.88
C LEU A 96 0.55 -9.12 -13.52
N ALA A 97 0.75 -10.21 -12.79
CA ALA A 97 0.38 -11.55 -13.20
C ALA A 97 -1.08 -11.93 -12.88
N GLN A 98 -1.81 -11.07 -12.17
CA GLN A 98 -3.19 -11.35 -11.71
C GLN A 98 -3.34 -12.64 -10.89
N GLU A 99 -2.33 -12.99 -10.07
CA GLU A 99 -2.36 -14.20 -9.24
C GLU A 99 -3.52 -14.17 -8.24
N GLU A 100 -4.38 -15.18 -8.28
CA GLU A 100 -5.66 -15.23 -7.55
C GLU A 100 -5.47 -15.15 -6.03
N GLU A 101 -4.51 -15.89 -5.47
CA GLU A 101 -4.26 -15.90 -4.02
C GLU A 101 -3.85 -14.52 -3.52
N THR A 102 -3.00 -13.82 -4.28
CA THR A 102 -2.57 -12.46 -3.94
C THR A 102 -3.73 -11.48 -4.06
N LEU A 103 -4.53 -11.58 -5.13
CA LEU A 103 -5.71 -10.74 -5.32
C LEU A 103 -6.76 -10.97 -4.22
N SER A 104 -6.88 -12.18 -3.68
CA SER A 104 -7.79 -12.51 -2.58
C SER A 104 -7.48 -11.72 -1.28
N LEU A 105 -6.25 -11.19 -1.14
CA LEU A 105 -5.83 -10.36 -0.02
C LEU A 105 -6.30 -8.91 -0.15
N LEU A 106 -6.66 -8.47 -1.36
CA LEU A 106 -7.16 -7.12 -1.64
C LEU A 106 -8.69 -7.04 -1.47
N ALA A 107 -9.21 -5.82 -1.37
CA ALA A 107 -10.64 -5.55 -1.38
C ALA A 107 -11.17 -5.34 -2.80
N THR A 108 -10.43 -4.61 -3.63
CA THR A 108 -10.82 -4.32 -5.01
C THR A 108 -9.63 -4.48 -5.93
N ASN A 109 -9.80 -5.29 -6.97
CA ASN A 109 -8.93 -5.35 -8.13
C ASN A 109 -9.60 -4.61 -9.30
N PRO A 110 -9.07 -3.45 -9.76
CA PRO A 110 -9.67 -2.73 -10.87
C PRO A 110 -9.61 -3.52 -12.19
N PHE A 111 -8.71 -4.50 -12.33
CA PHE A 111 -8.53 -5.30 -13.53
C PHE A 111 -9.31 -6.62 -13.51
N ALA A 112 -10.16 -6.86 -12.51
CA ALA A 112 -10.97 -8.07 -12.43
C ALA A 112 -11.86 -8.22 -13.68
N GLY A 113 -11.78 -9.38 -14.34
CA GLY A 113 -12.54 -9.67 -15.56
C GLY A 113 -12.06 -8.93 -16.82
N ARG A 114 -10.85 -8.34 -16.79
CA ARG A 114 -10.21 -7.63 -17.90
C ARG A 114 -8.77 -8.13 -18.07
N ASP A 115 -8.10 -7.65 -19.12
CA ASP A 115 -6.68 -7.91 -19.31
C ASP A 115 -5.85 -7.41 -18.11
N PRO A 116 -4.80 -8.14 -17.70
CA PRO A 116 -3.88 -7.70 -16.66
C PRO A 116 -3.30 -6.29 -16.93
N PRO A 117 -2.97 -5.52 -15.88
CA PRO A 117 -2.30 -4.24 -16.07
C PRO A 117 -0.94 -4.48 -16.74
N ARG A 118 -0.57 -3.59 -17.67
CA ARG A 118 0.75 -3.62 -18.32
C ARG A 118 1.84 -3.08 -17.39
N TRP A 119 1.47 -2.12 -16.55
CA TRP A 119 2.36 -1.46 -15.63
C TRP A 119 1.71 -1.32 -14.26
N ILE A 120 2.52 -1.43 -13.21
CA ILE A 120 2.15 -1.09 -11.84
C ILE A 120 3.14 -0.07 -11.31
N ARG A 121 2.66 0.92 -10.55
CA ARG A 121 3.49 1.87 -9.82
C ARG A 121 3.01 2.00 -8.37
N GLY A 122 3.90 2.51 -7.51
CA GLY A 122 3.57 2.89 -6.16
C GLY A 122 3.55 4.39 -6.03
N GLU A 123 2.45 4.95 -5.54
CA GLU A 123 2.30 6.38 -5.28
C GLU A 123 2.22 6.65 -3.79
N HIS A 124 2.94 7.67 -3.33
CA HIS A 124 3.01 8.00 -1.91
C HIS A 124 2.11 9.20 -1.60
N PHE A 125 1.24 9.02 -0.62
CA PHE A 125 0.24 10.00 -0.21
C PHE A 125 0.27 10.24 1.28
N LYS A 126 0.00 11.48 1.68
CA LYS A 126 -0.30 11.85 3.07
C LYS A 126 -1.80 11.98 3.25
N TYR A 127 -2.36 11.23 4.18
CA TYR A 127 -3.78 11.20 4.52
C TYR A 127 -4.04 11.99 5.81
N LYS A 128 -5.21 12.63 5.86
CA LYS A 128 -5.80 13.20 7.07
C LYS A 128 -7.29 12.91 7.08
N PHE A 129 -7.88 12.85 8.26
CA PHE A 129 -9.34 12.84 8.38
C PHE A 129 -9.95 14.14 7.87
N SER A 130 -11.10 14.03 7.22
CA SER A 130 -11.97 15.19 7.00
C SER A 130 -12.37 15.79 8.34
N GLN A 131 -12.46 17.11 8.40
CA GLN A 131 -12.97 17.79 9.59
C GLN A 131 -14.49 17.60 9.71
N PRO A 132 -15.01 17.19 10.88
CA PRO A 132 -16.45 17.16 11.14
C PRO A 132 -17.09 18.53 10.83
N GLY A 133 -18.21 18.54 10.11
CA GLY A 133 -18.89 19.78 9.68
C GLY A 133 -18.20 20.56 8.57
N GLY A 134 -17.02 20.13 8.09
CA GLY A 134 -16.32 20.75 6.97
C GLY A 134 -16.84 20.29 5.60
N LYS A 135 -16.48 21.02 4.55
CA LYS A 135 -16.89 20.74 3.16
C LYS A 135 -16.67 19.28 2.73
N HIS A 136 -15.47 18.74 2.98
CA HIS A 136 -15.13 17.36 2.60
C HIS A 136 -16.02 16.31 3.29
N ALA A 137 -16.32 16.50 4.57
CA ALA A 137 -17.23 15.62 5.30
C ALA A 137 -18.67 15.74 4.78
N GLY A 138 -19.12 16.97 4.44
CA GLY A 138 -20.39 17.22 3.76
C GLY A 138 -20.52 16.51 2.40
N ASP A 139 -19.41 16.38 1.66
CA ASP A 139 -19.32 15.62 0.40
C ASP A 139 -19.22 14.09 0.60
N GLY A 140 -19.33 13.61 1.85
CA GLY A 140 -19.23 12.19 2.22
C GLY A 140 -17.81 11.63 2.26
N LYS A 141 -16.77 12.48 2.22
CA LYS A 141 -15.36 12.03 2.32
C LYS A 141 -14.97 11.87 3.79
N TRP A 142 -14.45 10.70 4.14
CA TRP A 142 -13.82 10.44 5.43
C TRP A 142 -12.37 10.92 5.48
N TRP A 143 -11.72 10.94 4.32
CA TRP A 143 -10.32 11.29 4.20
C TRP A 143 -10.09 12.41 3.19
N ILE A 144 -9.01 13.15 3.43
CA ILE A 144 -8.35 14.00 2.44
C ILE A 144 -6.93 13.48 2.25
N ARG A 145 -6.44 13.47 1.00
CA ARG A 145 -5.08 13.05 0.69
C ARG A 145 -4.33 14.09 -0.14
N LYS A 146 -3.03 14.18 0.07
CA LYS A 146 -2.10 14.95 -0.75
C LYS A 146 -1.01 14.02 -1.26
N ARG A 147 -0.79 13.99 -2.58
CA ARG A 147 0.35 13.27 -3.18
C ARG A 147 1.64 13.92 -2.70
N ILE A 148 2.58 13.12 -2.20
CA ILE A 148 3.90 13.58 -1.76
C ILE A 148 5.01 13.16 -2.72
N GLY A 149 4.80 12.13 -3.54
CA GLY A 149 5.71 11.73 -4.60
C GLY A 149 5.51 10.28 -5.04
N PRO A 150 6.28 9.80 -6.01
CA PRO A 150 6.33 8.37 -6.31
C PRO A 150 6.97 7.60 -5.15
N TYR A 151 6.46 6.41 -4.87
CA TYR A 151 7.06 5.46 -3.92
C TYR A 151 8.02 4.51 -4.63
N PHE A 152 7.61 3.94 -5.78
CA PHE A 152 8.48 3.23 -6.73
C PHE A 152 8.01 3.51 -8.16
N PRO A 153 8.91 3.49 -9.17
CA PRO A 153 8.56 3.85 -10.55
C PRO A 153 7.63 2.80 -11.19
N PRO A 154 6.98 3.11 -12.33
CA PRO A 154 6.28 2.10 -13.12
C PRO A 154 7.17 0.89 -13.44
N VAL A 155 6.69 -0.30 -13.08
CA VAL A 155 7.32 -1.59 -13.37
C VAL A 155 6.37 -2.45 -14.19
N ASN A 156 6.92 -3.32 -15.02
CA ASN A 156 6.18 -4.33 -15.78
C ASN A 156 6.77 -5.72 -15.52
N LEU A 157 6.02 -6.75 -15.90
CA LEU A 157 6.36 -8.13 -15.55
C LEU A 157 7.70 -8.55 -16.17
N GLN A 158 7.95 -8.17 -17.43
CA GLN A 158 9.20 -8.48 -18.14
C GLN A 158 10.42 -7.85 -17.47
N GLY A 159 10.34 -6.56 -17.11
CA GLY A 159 11.41 -5.81 -16.47
C GLY A 159 11.74 -6.30 -15.06
N LEU A 160 10.77 -6.92 -14.38
CA LEU A 160 10.97 -7.52 -13.06
C LEU A 160 11.65 -8.90 -13.10
N ARG A 161 11.85 -9.52 -14.27
CA ARG A 161 12.41 -10.88 -14.38
C ARG A 161 13.73 -11.05 -13.62
N LYS A 162 14.72 -10.22 -13.94
CA LYS A 162 16.03 -10.27 -13.28
C LYS A 162 15.93 -10.00 -11.77
N PHE A 163 15.04 -9.09 -11.36
CA PHE A 163 14.84 -8.75 -9.96
C PHE A 163 14.34 -9.95 -9.12
N PHE A 164 13.45 -10.77 -9.70
CA PHE A 164 12.97 -12.01 -9.08
C PHE A 164 14.04 -13.10 -9.08
N GLU A 165 14.77 -13.27 -10.19
CA GLU A 165 15.88 -14.22 -10.31
C GLU A 165 16.98 -13.94 -9.27
N ASP A 166 17.43 -12.68 -9.15
CA ASP A 166 18.47 -12.27 -8.20
C ASP A 166 18.10 -12.54 -6.73
N ARG A 167 16.81 -12.73 -6.43
CA ARG A 167 16.27 -13.02 -5.09
C ARG A 167 15.83 -14.46 -4.89
N ASN A 168 16.00 -15.31 -5.91
CA ASN A 168 15.48 -16.68 -5.94
C ASN A 168 13.97 -16.75 -5.63
N TRP A 169 13.20 -15.77 -6.13
CA TRP A 169 11.73 -15.78 -5.99
C TRP A 169 11.08 -16.43 -7.21
N PRO A 170 9.98 -17.20 -7.02
CA PRO A 170 9.22 -17.73 -8.15
C PRO A 170 8.73 -16.59 -9.05
N TYR A 171 9.06 -16.66 -10.33
CA TYR A 171 8.62 -15.65 -11.29
C TYR A 171 7.09 -15.79 -11.49
N PRO A 172 6.30 -14.73 -11.32
CA PRO A 172 4.86 -14.78 -11.49
C PRO A 172 4.51 -15.08 -12.95
N VAL A 173 3.64 -16.04 -13.17
CA VAL A 173 3.15 -16.43 -14.50
C VAL A 173 1.72 -15.94 -14.63
N GLN A 174 1.37 -15.40 -15.80
CA GLN A 174 -0.02 -15.12 -16.14
C GLN A 174 -0.65 -16.45 -16.56
N ASP A 175 -1.61 -16.93 -15.77
CA ASP A 175 -2.44 -18.08 -16.13
C ASP A 175 -3.42 -17.73 -17.27
#